data_AF-A0A537QQJ4-F1
#
_entry.id   AF-A0A537QQJ4-F1
#
_cell.length_a   1.000
_cell.length_b   1.000
_cell.length_c   1.000
_cell.angle_alpha   90.00
_cell.angle_beta   90.00
_cell.angle_gamma   90.00
#
_symmetry.space_group_name_H-M   'P 1'
#
loop_
_entity.id
_entity.type
_entity.pdbx_description
1 polymer ?
#
loop_
_entity_poly.entity_id
_entity_poly.type
_entity_poly.pdbx_seq_one_letter_code
_entity_poly.pdbx_strand_id
1 'polypeptide(L)'
;MIIKYSEMPGNIIEFGAYTGGSSIFMAALSKRLGRASKVFALDTFTGMPASDPLLDMHGAGDFPGNLDELQLLKTKLQLDNLVLIKGLFQDAVRQIPAEERRFCISHVDCDIYT
;
A
#
# COMPACT_ATOMS: atom_id res chain seq x y z
N MET A 1 -4.43 -0.93 22.93
CA MET A 1 -5.10 -1.48 21.73
C MET A 1 -5.19 -2.98 21.86
N ILE A 2 -6.39 -3.55 21.78
CA ILE A 2 -6.60 -5.00 21.70
C ILE A 2 -6.76 -5.34 20.22
N ILE A 3 -5.95 -6.26 19.69
CA ILE A 3 -6.04 -6.71 18.30
C ILE A 3 -6.56 -8.15 18.30
N LYS A 4 -7.66 -8.40 17.58
CA LYS A 4 -8.12 -9.75 17.23
C LYS A 4 -7.83 -9.97 15.75
N TYR A 5 -7.31 -11.14 15.39
CA TYR A 5 -6.91 -11.44 14.02
C TYR A 5 -7.24 -12.88 13.65
N SER A 6 -7.23 -13.16 12.34
CA SER A 6 -7.49 -14.46 11.73
C SER A 6 -6.18 -15.07 11.22
N GLU A 7 -6.12 -16.40 11.15
CA GLU A 7 -5.01 -17.16 10.53
C GLU A 7 -5.16 -17.31 9.00
N MET A 8 -6.05 -16.55 8.36
CA MET A 8 -6.25 -16.62 6.92
C MET A 8 -4.93 -16.37 6.17
N PRO A 9 -4.48 -17.32 5.30
CA PRO A 9 -3.24 -17.16 4.58
C PRO A 9 -3.39 -16.18 3.42
N GLY A 10 -2.32 -15.43 3.14
CA GLY A 10 -2.27 -14.46 2.06
C GLY A 10 -1.45 -13.23 2.42
N ASN A 11 -1.17 -12.43 1.40
CA ASN A 11 -0.54 -11.12 1.50
C ASN A 11 -1.60 -10.04 1.74
N ILE A 12 -1.12 -8.82 1.99
CA ILE A 12 -1.92 -7.62 2.13
C ILE A 12 -1.60 -6.73 0.93
N ILE A 13 -2.61 -6.13 0.32
CA ILE A 13 -2.46 -5.12 -0.73
C ILE A 13 -3.13 -3.82 -0.32
N GLU A 14 -2.48 -2.70 -0.58
CA GLU A 14 -2.95 -1.35 -0.30
C GLU A 14 -2.91 -0.51 -1.58
N PHE A 15 -4.02 0.16 -1.88
CA PHE A 15 -4.16 1.12 -2.97
C PHE A 15 -4.28 2.53 -2.37
N GLY A 16 -3.26 3.37 -2.59
CA GLY A 16 -3.13 4.67 -1.92
C GLY A 16 -2.30 4.53 -0.64
N ALA A 17 -0.98 4.62 -0.77
CA ALA A 17 -0.05 4.51 0.35
C ALA A 17 0.34 5.88 0.93
N TYR A 18 0.32 6.95 0.12
CA TYR A 18 0.74 8.30 0.48
C TYR A 18 2.11 8.33 1.20
N THR A 19 2.12 8.61 2.52
CA THR A 19 3.33 8.63 3.38
C THR A 19 3.58 7.31 4.11
N GLY A 20 2.77 6.28 3.84
CA GLY A 20 2.99 4.88 4.23
C GLY A 20 2.58 4.51 5.66
N GLY A 21 1.82 5.35 6.36
CA GLY A 21 1.41 5.09 7.75
C GLY A 21 0.70 3.74 7.93
N SER A 22 -0.32 3.48 7.11
CA SER A 22 -1.07 2.23 7.10
C SER A 22 -0.21 1.04 6.66
N SER A 23 0.58 1.19 5.58
CA SER A 23 1.48 0.13 5.09
C SER A 23 2.52 -0.27 6.14
N ILE A 24 3.15 0.71 6.80
CA ILE A 24 4.12 0.49 7.89
C ILE A 24 3.45 -0.22 9.06
N PHE A 25 2.26 0.24 9.47
CA PHE A 25 1.53 -0.38 10.56
C PHE A 25 1.21 -1.86 10.25
N MET A 26 0.67 -2.14 9.07
CA MET A 26 0.32 -3.50 8.65
C MET A 26 1.56 -4.40 8.53
N ALA A 27 2.67 -3.88 8.01
CA ALA A 27 3.92 -4.63 7.86
C ALA A 27 4.55 -4.94 9.22
N ALA A 28 4.65 -3.94 10.10
CA ALA A 28 5.18 -4.09 11.45
C ALA A 28 4.33 -5.04 12.30
N LEU A 29 2.99 -4.95 12.18
CA LEU A 29 2.08 -5.84 12.88
C LEU A 29 2.22 -7.28 12.39
N SER A 30 2.27 -7.50 11.07
CA SER A 30 2.47 -8.84 10.49
C SER A 30 3.76 -9.47 10.98
N LYS A 31 4.87 -8.69 10.98
CA LYS A 31 6.17 -9.14 11.49
C LYS A 31 6.12 -9.47 12.99
N ARG A 32 5.49 -8.61 13.80
CA ARG A 32 5.33 -8.82 15.25
C ARG A 32 4.50 -10.06 15.59
N LEU A 33 3.53 -10.40 14.75
CA LEU A 33 2.70 -11.59 14.89
C LEU A 33 3.33 -12.85 14.27
N GLY A 34 4.55 -12.77 13.71
CA GLY A 34 5.23 -13.89 13.07
C GLY A 34 4.57 -14.37 11.78
N ARG A 35 3.77 -13.50 11.12
CA ARG A 35 3.08 -13.84 9.87
C ARG A 35 4.04 -13.74 8.68
N ALA A 36 3.94 -14.71 7.77
CA ALA A 36 4.69 -14.71 6.52
C ALA A 36 4.18 -13.71 5.47
N SER A 37 3.06 -13.02 5.74
CA SER A 37 2.42 -12.07 4.83
C SER A 37 3.35 -10.90 4.47
N LYS A 38 3.46 -10.60 3.17
CA LYS A 38 3.96 -9.33 2.67
C LYS A 38 2.85 -8.29 2.60
N VAL A 39 3.22 -7.01 2.67
CA VAL A 39 2.37 -5.86 2.42
C VAL A 39 2.83 -5.22 1.12
N PHE A 40 1.96 -5.18 0.11
CA PHE A 40 2.18 -4.48 -1.15
C PHE A 40 1.49 -3.13 -1.07
N ALA A 41 2.26 -2.05 -1.05
CA ALA A 41 1.75 -0.68 -1.03
C ALA A 41 1.92 -0.06 -2.41
N LEU A 42 0.79 0.23 -3.08
CA LEU A 42 0.74 0.74 -4.44
C LEU A 42 0.37 2.22 -4.40
N ASP A 43 1.20 3.06 -5.00
CA ASP A 43 0.95 4.49 -5.08
C ASP A 43 1.76 5.10 -6.23
N THR A 44 1.36 6.27 -6.73
CA THR A 44 2.20 7.05 -7.65
C THR A 44 3.39 7.67 -6.92
N PHE A 45 3.25 7.94 -5.63
CA PHE A 45 4.14 8.74 -4.77
C PHE A 45 4.44 10.12 -5.35
N THR A 46 3.60 10.60 -6.26
CA THR A 46 3.72 11.91 -6.93
C THR A 46 2.39 12.65 -6.93
N GLY A 47 1.43 12.16 -6.15
CA GLY A 47 0.07 12.68 -6.08
C GLY A 47 -0.90 11.97 -7.01
N MET A 48 -2.18 12.26 -6.84
CA MET A 48 -3.26 11.64 -7.59
C MET A 48 -3.13 11.92 -9.10
N PRO A 49 -3.60 10.99 -9.96
CA PRO A 49 -3.72 11.26 -11.38
C PRO A 49 -4.82 12.29 -11.66
N ALA A 50 -4.96 12.69 -12.93
CA ALA A 50 -6.13 13.43 -13.36
C ALA A 50 -7.40 12.60 -13.13
N SER A 51 -8.44 13.25 -12.61
CA SER A 51 -9.73 12.65 -12.28
C SER A 51 -10.89 13.42 -12.94
N ASP A 52 -12.09 12.85 -12.92
CA ASP A 52 -13.30 13.54 -13.37
C ASP A 52 -13.87 14.43 -12.24
N PRO A 53 -13.84 15.77 -12.36
CA PRO A 53 -14.32 16.67 -11.32
C PRO A 53 -15.85 16.62 -11.08
N LEU A 54 -16.62 15.92 -11.94
CA LEU A 54 -18.04 15.66 -11.70
C LEU A 54 -18.28 14.46 -10.77
N LEU A 55 -17.31 13.53 -10.73
CA LEU A 55 -17.40 12.30 -9.95
C LEU A 55 -16.53 12.37 -8.69
N ASP A 56 -15.38 13.05 -8.78
CA ASP A 56 -14.31 13.04 -7.79
C ASP A 56 -14.06 14.43 -7.22
N MET A 57 -13.89 14.51 -5.90
CA MET A 57 -13.54 15.77 -5.22
C MET A 57 -12.04 16.09 -5.29
N HIS A 58 -11.21 15.05 -5.44
CA HIS A 58 -9.76 15.15 -5.49
C HIS A 58 -9.27 14.96 -6.91
N GLY A 59 -8.09 15.51 -7.22
CA GLY A 59 -7.57 15.47 -8.58
C GLY A 59 -6.05 15.59 -8.71
N ALA A 60 -5.61 15.88 -9.93
CA ALA A 60 -4.21 15.79 -10.30
C ALA A 60 -3.27 16.53 -9.34
N GLY A 61 -2.33 15.80 -8.75
CA GLY A 61 -1.31 16.33 -7.84
C GLY A 61 -1.71 16.41 -6.37
N ASP A 62 -2.96 16.08 -6.01
CA ASP A 62 -3.36 15.97 -4.61
C ASP A 62 -2.60 14.82 -3.91
N PHE A 63 -2.29 15.00 -2.63
CA PHE A 63 -1.60 14.02 -1.78
C PHE A 63 -0.25 13.50 -2.34
N PRO A 64 0.72 14.39 -2.65
CA PRO A 64 2.02 13.95 -3.10
C PRO A 64 2.78 13.25 -1.96
N GLY A 65 2.98 11.95 -2.09
CA GLY A 65 3.85 11.18 -1.20
C GLY A 65 5.34 11.47 -1.43
N ASN A 66 6.19 10.80 -0.66
CA ASN A 66 7.64 10.80 -0.87
C ASN A 66 8.18 9.37 -0.74
N LEU A 67 8.42 8.73 -1.90
CA LEU A 67 8.88 7.35 -1.93
C LEU A 67 10.26 7.17 -1.28
N ASP A 68 11.17 8.14 -1.45
CA ASP A 68 12.54 8.04 -0.94
C ASP A 68 12.55 8.10 0.59
N GLU A 69 11.76 9.00 1.18
CA GLU A 69 11.56 9.07 2.63
C GLU A 69 10.92 7.79 3.17
N LEU A 70 9.91 7.25 2.48
CA LEU A 70 9.26 6.02 2.88
C LEU A 70 10.19 4.80 2.77
N GLN A 71 11.05 4.73 1.75
CA GLN A 71 12.09 3.70 1.64
C GLN A 71 13.11 3.79 2.77
N LEU A 72 13.54 5.00 3.13
CA LEU A 72 14.45 5.22 4.27
C LEU A 72 13.81 4.76 5.57
N LEU A 73 12.54 5.10 5.80
CA LEU A 73 11.79 4.70 6.99
C LEU A 73 11.58 3.17 7.04
N LYS A 74 11.17 2.56 5.94
CA LYS A 74 11.08 1.09 5.78
C LYS A 74 12.39 0.42 6.17
N THR A 75 13.52 0.94 5.68
CA THR A 75 14.86 0.41 5.96
C THR A 75 15.21 0.56 7.44
N LYS A 76 14.98 1.74 8.03
CA LYS A 76 15.23 2.02 9.45
C LYS A 76 14.42 1.10 10.37
N LEU A 77 13.19 0.78 10.00
CA LEU A 77 12.30 -0.12 10.73
C LEU A 77 12.50 -1.60 10.40
N GLN A 78 13.43 -1.92 9.48
CA GLN A 78 13.71 -3.29 9.03
C GLN A 78 12.46 -4.02 8.54
N LEU A 79 11.59 -3.33 7.79
CA LEU A 79 10.35 -3.89 7.24
C LEU A 79 10.62 -4.53 5.86
N ASP A 80 11.29 -5.67 5.88
CA ASP A 80 11.58 -6.51 4.71
C ASP A 80 10.34 -7.10 4.04
N ASN A 81 9.24 -7.22 4.79
CA ASN A 81 7.94 -7.66 4.29
C ASN A 81 7.09 -6.52 3.67
N LEU A 82 7.57 -5.27 3.65
CA LEU A 82 6.89 -4.15 2.99
C LEU A 82 7.45 -3.93 1.58
N VAL A 83 6.62 -4.10 0.56
CA VAL A 83 6.95 -3.91 -0.85
C VAL A 83 6.27 -2.64 -1.35
N LEU A 84 7.06 -1.62 -1.68
CA LEU A 84 6.57 -0.35 -2.23
C LEU A 84 6.62 -0.42 -3.75
N ILE A 85 5.49 -0.21 -4.41
CA ILE A 85 5.38 -0.27 -5.87
C ILE A 85 4.90 1.09 -6.37
N LYS A 86 5.79 1.76 -7.12
CA LYS A 86 5.47 3.05 -7.74
C LYS A 86 4.72 2.85 -9.06
N GLY A 87 3.60 3.55 -9.22
CA GLY A 87 2.86 3.65 -10.48
C GLY A 87 1.36 3.74 -10.29
N LEU A 88 0.64 3.95 -11.40
CA LEU A 88 -0.82 3.84 -11.42
C LEU A 88 -1.23 2.39 -11.15
N PHE A 89 -2.39 2.17 -10.53
CA PHE A 89 -2.79 0.84 -10.04
C PHE A 89 -2.86 -0.21 -11.16
N GLN A 90 -3.35 0.15 -12.35
CA GLN A 90 -3.42 -0.76 -13.50
C GLN A 90 -2.05 -1.33 -13.87
N ASP A 91 -0.97 -0.59 -13.64
CA ASP A 91 0.39 -0.99 -13.97
C ASP A 91 1.12 -1.56 -12.75
N ALA A 92 0.94 -0.95 -11.58
CA ALA A 92 1.55 -1.38 -10.33
C ALA A 92 1.13 -2.81 -9.93
N VAL A 93 -0.16 -3.17 -10.08
CA VAL A 93 -0.63 -4.54 -9.79
C VAL A 93 0.06 -5.57 -10.68
N ARG A 94 0.42 -5.21 -11.93
CA ARG A 94 1.09 -6.12 -12.87
C ARG A 94 2.54 -6.41 -12.46
N GLN A 95 3.17 -5.54 -11.67
CA GLN A 95 4.52 -5.73 -11.15
C GLN A 95 4.59 -6.77 -10.02
N ILE A 96 3.45 -7.12 -9.41
CA ILE A 96 3.40 -8.16 -8.35
C ILE A 96 3.56 -9.55 -9.01
N PRO A 97 4.52 -10.40 -8.59
CA PRO A 97 4.67 -11.75 -9.13
C PRO A 97 3.40 -12.59 -8.95
N ALA A 98 3.03 -13.41 -9.93
CA ALA A 98 1.76 -14.12 -9.95
C ALA A 98 1.57 -15.05 -8.74
N GLU A 99 2.65 -15.70 -8.31
CA GLU A 99 2.74 -16.56 -7.14
C GLU A 99 2.49 -15.82 -5.80
N GLU A 100 2.62 -14.49 -5.79
CA GLU A 100 2.38 -13.66 -4.61
C GLU A 100 0.98 -13.00 -4.60
N ARG A 101 0.18 -13.19 -5.66
CA ARG A 101 -1.16 -12.57 -5.82
C ARG A 101 -2.28 -13.32 -5.10
N ARG A 102 -2.00 -13.83 -3.91
CA ARG A 102 -3.03 -14.32 -2.97
C ARG A 102 -3.12 -13.33 -1.83
N PHE A 103 -4.23 -12.59 -1.75
CA PHE A 103 -4.44 -11.58 -0.72
C PHE A 103 -5.50 -12.01 0.29
N CYS A 104 -5.25 -11.76 1.57
CA CYS A 104 -6.24 -11.93 2.64
C CYS A 104 -6.84 -10.60 3.12
N ILE A 105 -6.19 -9.48 2.78
CA ILE A 105 -6.67 -8.12 3.03
C ILE A 105 -6.42 -7.28 1.79
N SER A 106 -7.43 -6.52 1.37
CA SER A 106 -7.32 -5.45 0.39
C SER A 106 -7.73 -4.15 1.07
N HIS A 107 -6.78 -3.25 1.30
CA HIS A 107 -7.00 -1.91 1.82
C HIS A 107 -7.14 -0.96 0.62
N VAL A 108 -8.32 -0.35 0.44
CA VAL A 108 -8.62 0.52 -0.70
C VAL A 108 -8.86 1.92 -0.16
N ASP A 109 -7.91 2.83 -0.40
CA ASP A 109 -7.86 4.19 0.14
C ASP A 109 -7.34 5.15 -0.94
N CYS A 110 -8.02 5.16 -2.08
CA CYS A 110 -7.60 5.88 -3.28
C CYS A 110 -8.50 7.05 -3.68
N ASP A 111 -9.61 7.26 -2.96
CA ASP A 111 -10.58 8.37 -3.02
C ASP A 111 -11.28 8.68 -4.35
N ILE A 112 -10.71 8.27 -5.49
CA ILE A 112 -11.20 8.59 -6.83
C ILE A 112 -11.77 7.36 -7.53
N TYR A 113 -12.76 7.58 -8.39
CA TYR A 113 -13.35 6.57 -9.25
C TYR A 113 -12.59 6.39 -10.58
N THR A 114 -12.06 7.49 -11.14
CA THR A 114 -11.46 7.52 -12.49
C THR A 114 -9.95 7.29 -12.52
#